data_AF-A0A316LWZ7-F1
#
_entry.id   AF-A0A316LWZ7-F1
#
_cell.length_a   1.000
_cell.length_b   1.000
_cell.length_c   1.000
_cell.angle_alpha   90.00
_cell.angle_beta   90.00
_cell.angle_gamma   90.00
#
_symmetry.space_group_name_H-M   'P 1'
#
loop_
_entity.id
_entity.type
_entity.pdbx_description
1 polymer ?
#
loop_
_entity_poly.entity_id
_entity_poly.type
_entity_poly.pdbx_seq_one_letter_code
_entity_poly.pdbx_strand_id
1 'polypeptide(L)'
;MADPKKRPPEDDGRTIADMNVEGFKWYRPKHDAHEAERQKLRELNITPRERRAMIKGALAVMLPVALGVMLCVAALFMIAYLWLR
;
A
#
# COMPACT_ATOMS: atom_id res chain seq x y z
N MET A 1 4.25 13.07 -19.10
CA MET A 1 4.27 11.87 -19.96
C MET A 1 3.02 11.05 -19.64
N ALA A 2 2.15 10.80 -20.62
CA ALA A 2 0.89 10.08 -20.42
C ALA A 2 1.11 8.56 -20.47
N ASP A 3 0.56 7.84 -19.49
CA ASP A 3 0.55 6.38 -19.45
C ASP A 3 -0.14 5.81 -20.70
N PRO A 4 0.49 4.90 -21.47
CA PRO A 4 -0.16 4.27 -22.59
C PRO A 4 -1.27 3.35 -22.06
N LYS A 5 -2.53 3.78 -22.22
CA LYS A 5 -3.72 2.96 -22.00
C LYS A 5 -3.50 1.60 -22.66
N LYS A 6 -3.37 0.55 -21.82
CA LYS A 6 -3.36 -0.84 -22.27
C LYS A 6 -4.60 -1.06 -23.13
N ARG A 7 -4.41 -1.36 -24.42
CA ARG A 7 -5.52 -1.72 -25.31
C ARG A 7 -6.20 -2.96 -24.72
N PRO A 8 -7.54 -3.05 -24.73
CA PRO A 8 -8.20 -4.27 -24.31
C PRO A 8 -7.67 -5.42 -25.20
N PRO A 9 -7.42 -6.60 -24.62
CA PRO A 9 -7.00 -7.76 -25.40
C PRO A 9 -8.04 -8.03 -26.49
N GLU A 10 -7.56 -8.24 -27.71
CA GLU A 10 -8.40 -8.58 -28.87
C GLU A 10 -9.02 -9.96 -28.62
N ASP A 11 -10.34 -10.02 -28.61
CA ASP A 11 -11.10 -11.22 -28.28
C ASP A 11 -11.30 -12.06 -29.54
N ASP A 12 -10.61 -13.20 -29.62
CA ASP A 12 -10.70 -14.19 -30.71
C ASP A 12 -12.04 -14.96 -30.72
N GLY A 13 -13.01 -14.57 -29.89
CA GLY A 13 -14.34 -15.18 -29.81
C GLY A 13 -14.35 -16.59 -29.23
N ARG A 14 -13.20 -17.07 -28.72
CA ARG A 14 -13.07 -18.37 -28.07
C ARG A 14 -13.48 -18.26 -26.61
N THR A 15 -14.29 -19.21 -26.15
CA THR A 15 -14.62 -19.32 -24.72
C THR A 15 -13.36 -19.74 -23.93
N ILE A 16 -12.86 -18.85 -23.08
CA ILE A 16 -11.81 -19.17 -22.11
C ILE A 16 -12.46 -19.92 -20.94
N ALA A 17 -12.00 -21.14 -20.67
CA ALA A 17 -12.44 -21.91 -19.52
C ALA A 17 -11.96 -21.29 -18.20
N ASP A 18 -12.74 -21.44 -17.14
CA ASP A 18 -12.35 -21.02 -15.79
C ASP A 18 -11.20 -21.90 -15.27
N MET A 19 -9.96 -21.40 -15.35
CA MET A 19 -8.74 -22.08 -14.89
C MET A 19 -8.41 -21.81 -13.42
N ASN A 20 -9.38 -21.32 -12.65
CA ASN A 20 -9.19 -21.04 -11.24
C ASN A 20 -9.25 -22.33 -10.40
N VAL A 21 -8.11 -23.03 -10.32
CA VAL A 21 -7.97 -24.33 -9.63
C VAL A 21 -7.31 -24.15 -8.27
N GLU A 22 -7.90 -24.73 -7.22
CA GLU A 22 -7.35 -24.72 -5.86
C GLU A 22 -5.93 -25.31 -5.80
N GLY A 23 -5.04 -24.67 -5.04
CA GLY A 23 -3.66 -25.11 -4.83
C GLY A 23 -2.65 -24.63 -5.88
N PHE A 24 -3.07 -24.01 -6.97
CA PHE A 24 -2.16 -23.38 -7.94
C PHE A 24 -1.72 -21.97 -7.51
N LYS A 25 -0.53 -21.54 -7.94
CA LYS A 25 0.00 -20.19 -7.63
C LYS A 25 -0.89 -19.04 -8.12
N TRP A 26 -1.68 -19.29 -9.17
CA TRP A 26 -2.63 -18.33 -9.74
C TRP A 26 -4.06 -18.51 -9.23
N TYR A 27 -4.28 -19.43 -8.28
CA TYR A 27 -5.57 -19.61 -7.65
C TYR A 27 -5.99 -18.30 -7.00
N ARG A 28 -7.17 -17.81 -7.37
CA ARG A 28 -7.83 -16.69 -6.74
C ARG A 28 -9.11 -17.24 -6.13
N PRO A 29 -9.27 -17.32 -4.80
CA PRO A 29 -10.52 -17.80 -4.21
C PRO A 29 -11.70 -17.05 -4.83
N LYS A 30 -12.72 -17.79 -5.29
CA LYS A 30 -13.87 -17.19 -5.99
C LYS A 30 -14.55 -16.18 -5.06
N HIS A 31 -14.42 -14.93 -5.44
CA HIS A 31 -15.34 -13.81 -5.22
C HIS A 31 -15.68 -13.24 -3.84
N ASP A 32 -15.23 -13.75 -2.70
CA ASP A 32 -15.78 -13.19 -1.45
C ASP A 32 -14.81 -12.30 -0.66
N ALA A 33 -13.58 -12.73 -0.38
CA ALA A 33 -12.76 -12.00 0.59
C ALA A 33 -12.33 -10.60 0.09
N HIS A 34 -11.70 -10.52 -1.09
CA HIS A 34 -11.16 -9.25 -1.60
C HIS A 34 -12.24 -8.32 -2.16
N GLU A 35 -13.33 -8.87 -2.69
CA GLU A 35 -14.44 -8.05 -3.14
C GLU A 35 -15.29 -7.55 -1.99
N ALA A 36 -15.57 -8.38 -0.97
CA ALA A 36 -16.25 -7.91 0.23
C ALA A 36 -15.43 -6.85 0.97
N GLU A 37 -14.10 -6.98 1.03
CA GLU A 37 -13.25 -5.89 1.57
C GLU A 37 -13.35 -4.61 0.73
N ARG A 38 -13.29 -4.72 -0.60
CA ARG A 38 -13.44 -3.55 -1.47
C ARG A 38 -14.83 -2.93 -1.39
N GLN A 39 -15.87 -3.73 -1.21
CA GLN A 39 -17.25 -3.28 -1.00
C GLN A 39 -17.36 -2.58 0.35
N LYS A 40 -16.86 -3.17 1.44
CA LYS A 40 -16.79 -2.52 2.77
C LYS A 40 -16.04 -1.18 2.72
N LEU A 41 -14.93 -1.11 2.00
CA LEU A 41 -14.18 0.13 1.81
C LEU A 41 -14.93 1.17 0.97
N ARG A 42 -15.77 0.73 0.02
CA ARG A 42 -16.66 1.61 -0.76
C ARG A 42 -17.86 2.07 0.07
N GLU A 43 -18.45 1.19 0.86
CA GLU A 43 -19.54 1.51 1.81
C GLU A 43 -19.10 2.56 2.83
N LEU A 44 -17.83 2.49 3.26
CA LEU A 44 -17.27 3.46 4.20
C LEU A 44 -17.16 4.88 3.62
N ASN A 45 -17.46 5.09 2.32
CA ASN A 45 -17.62 6.39 1.63
C ASN A 45 -16.66 7.49 2.12
N ILE A 46 -15.38 7.16 2.31
CA ILE A 46 -14.41 8.08 2.86
C ILE A 46 -14.19 9.23 1.87
N THR A 47 -14.48 10.45 2.31
CA THR A 47 -14.23 11.63 1.48
C THR A 47 -12.72 11.80 1.29
N PRO A 48 -12.22 12.25 0.11
CA PRO A 48 -10.79 12.47 -0.11
C PRO A 48 -10.13 13.42 0.92
N ARG A 49 -10.92 14.30 1.56
CA ARG A 49 -10.47 15.17 2.67
C ARG A 49 -10.21 14.38 3.96
N GLU A 50 -11.11 13.46 4.31
CA GLU A 50 -10.99 12.60 5.49
C GLU A 50 -9.84 11.61 5.34
N ARG A 51 -9.65 11.07 4.13
CA ARG A 51 -8.49 10.22 3.82
C ARG A 51 -7.16 10.94 4.11
N ARG A 52 -7.05 12.23 3.75
CA ARG A 52 -5.86 13.04 4.05
C ARG A 52 -5.72 13.30 5.55
N ALA A 53 -6.82 13.50 6.27
CA ALA A 53 -6.79 13.66 7.72
C ALA A 53 -6.31 12.38 8.42
N MET A 54 -6.79 11.20 8.00
CA MET A 54 -6.32 9.91 8.52
C MET A 54 -4.83 9.70 8.26
N ILE A 55 -4.36 9.96 7.04
CA ILE A 55 -2.93 9.84 6.70
C ILE A 55 -2.09 10.81 7.53
N LYS A 56 -2.53 12.06 7.69
CA LYS A 56 -1.84 13.05 8.53
C LYS A 56 -1.80 12.62 9.99
N GLY A 57 -2.89 12.07 10.53
CA GLY A 57 -2.95 11.54 11.89
C GLY A 57 -1.97 10.39 12.10
N ALA A 58 -1.99 9.40 11.20
CA ALA A 58 -1.07 8.26 11.25
C ALA A 58 0.40 8.71 11.15
N LEU A 59 0.70 9.67 10.26
CA LEU A 59 2.04 10.23 10.13
C LEU A 59 2.46 10.98 11.40
N ALA A 60 1.57 11.79 11.98
CA ALA A 60 1.86 12.59 13.17
C ALA A 60 2.24 11.72 14.39
N VAL A 61 1.65 10.54 14.51
CA VAL A 61 1.99 9.57 15.58
C VAL A 61 3.38 8.96 15.36
N MET A 62 3.74 8.67 14.11
CA MET A 62 5.04 8.07 13.77
C MET A 62 6.20 9.09 13.80
N LEU A 63 5.90 10.37 13.57
CA LEU A 63 6.85 11.46 13.51
C LEU A 63 7.76 11.60 14.75
N PRO A 64 7.25 11.61 16.00
CA PRO A 64 8.09 11.71 17.19
C PRO A 64 9.04 10.52 17.35
N VAL A 65 8.60 9.30 16.99
CA VAL A 65 9.44 8.10 17.04
C VAL A 65 10.60 8.22 16.04
N ALA A 66 10.30 8.62 14.80
CA ALA A 66 11.32 8.83 13.78
C ALA A 66 12.33 9.92 14.16
N LEU A 67 11.87 11.03 14.74
CA LEU A 67 12.75 12.09 15.25
C LEU A 67 13.61 11.61 16.42
N GLY A 68 13.06 10.82 17.34
CA GLY A 68 13.82 10.24 18.45
C GLY A 68 14.97 9.37 17.97
N VAL A 69 14.72 8.50 17.00
CA VAL A 69 15.77 7.65 16.39
C VAL A 69 16.84 8.51 15.71
N MET A 70 16.44 9.52 14.93
CA MET A 70 17.37 10.45 14.28
C MET A 70 18.24 11.19 15.31
N LEU A 71 17.68 11.63 16.43
CA LEU A 71 18.42 12.30 17.50
C LEU A 71 19.41 11.35 18.19
N CYS A 72 19.02 10.10 18.46
CA CYS A 72 19.93 9.11 19.03
C CYS A 72 21.12 8.85 18.11
N VAL A 73 20.87 8.68 16.80
CA VAL A 73 21.94 8.48 15.82
C VAL A 73 22.85 9.72 15.76
N ALA A 74 22.28 10.93 15.68
CA ALA A 74 23.05 12.17 15.67
C ALA A 74 23.89 12.35 16.95
N ALA A 75 23.36 11.98 18.12
CA ALA A 75 24.08 12.02 19.38
C ALA A 75 25.26 11.05 19.39
N LEU A 76 25.10 9.83 18.88
CA LEU A 76 26.19 8.86 18.75
C LEU A 76 27.31 9.39 17.84
N PHE A 77 26.94 9.97 16.69
CA PHE A 77 27.92 10.62 15.80
C PHE A 77 28.63 11.80 16.46
N MET A 78 27.90 12.62 17.23
CA MET A 78 28.48 13.74 17.96
C MET A 78 29.49 13.28 19.01
N ILE A 79 29.15 12.24 19.77
CA ILE A 79 30.04 11.64 20.77
C ILE A 79 31.29 11.07 20.09
N ALA A 80 31.12 10.32 18.99
CA ALA A 80 32.25 9.77 18.23
C ALA A 80 33.16 10.88 17.66
N TYR A 81 32.58 11.96 17.16
CA TYR A 81 33.34 13.11 16.67
C TYR A 81 34.12 13.81 17.79
N LEU A 82 33.50 14.03 18.96
CA LEU A 82 34.17 14.62 20.12
C LEU A 82 35.27 13.70 20.69
N TRP A 83 35.14 12.39 20.54
CA TRP A 83 36.14 11.43 21.01
C TRP A 83 37.32 11.28 20.05
N LEU A 84 37.10 11.44 18.74
CA LEU A 84 38.16 11.38 17.71
C LEU A 84 38.93 12.70 17.57
N ARG A 85 38.38 13.79 18.10
CA ARG A 85 39.00 15.12 18.11
C ARG A 85 39.89 15.32 19.33
#